data_AF-A0A351LZ16-F1
#
_entry.id   AF-A0A351LZ16-F1
#
_cell.length_a   1.000
_cell.length_b   1.000
_cell.length_c   1.000
_cell.angle_alpha   90.00
_cell.angle_beta   90.00
_cell.angle_gamma   90.00
#
_symmetry.space_group_name_H-M   'P 1'
#
loop_
_entity.id
_entity.type
_entity.pdbx_description
1 polymer ?
#
loop_
_entity_poly.entity_id
_entity_poly.type
_entity_poly.pdbx_seq_one_letter_code
_entity_poly.pdbx_strand_id
1 'polypeptide(L)'
;MAVVILLTATACTLDAPTPTNATTTAPGSGNSGDDSSVPPQPEVTSTTLRSVNEGAVDTKPPEATSTEPSDTDASEGESVVQPSEATSTVTTSTVAKRVDDGTGDGAAGDSRDGRPIPGGSLTEDGHYADPRGDTYEEFQASFDRTHPFQGLESFCLPTPAPEAVPVATQPGITADSLNIVHLHTRLDELEKIGFSSRVGDIDDMVRSFVGIVNECGGIHGRRLDLRTVEVSALGGGGHDIDTRREAACLEAREVHEAVAVLAVEAVPGTAANCLTRSGRTSFLSVRGTSDRDDRRSGGLLLAQEPGARTAVEAMVRMADGRGLLVDGTIGLVVPDAPQRSDDVVDVLVHALESLGHEPTIHLVGCEGTTTCRVGLDTAVAAMVERGVDVVLPLLNRTSLPWLVLEMLDQSMPRPTFIQSGLDAQGLDSVSSEVAEFGGSPAGEYYSGAWILDASATGSHRLDGFETRPFDEMCNRSYAAAAQHPTATVEDPTTDVRRTVTEACSLVRAVARAVHDAGPGPTRLGIQVALAALGSMDVSDMRPATSYDGHLSVQLRRYEYPCLHGPGFGDTDGCLVPVSDPQPLD
;
A
#
# COMPACT_ATOMS: atom_id res chain seq x y z
N MET A 1 48.97 26.08 -13.46
CA MET A 1 48.61 27.12 -12.48
C MET A 1 47.46 26.59 -11.67
N ALA A 2 47.71 26.25 -10.40
CA ALA A 2 46.72 25.74 -9.48
C ALA A 2 45.91 26.90 -8.89
N VAL A 3 44.59 26.73 -8.76
CA VAL A 3 43.75 27.57 -7.90
C VAL A 3 43.20 26.66 -6.82
N VAL A 4 43.69 26.90 -5.62
CA VAL A 4 43.27 26.32 -4.35
C VAL A 4 42.09 27.15 -3.85
N ILE A 5 40.99 26.52 -3.49
CA ILE A 5 39.91 27.17 -2.72
C ILE A 5 39.85 26.48 -1.35
N LEU A 6 40.19 27.26 -0.31
CA LEU A 6 40.16 26.87 1.10
C LEU A 6 38.72 26.73 1.60
N LEU A 7 38.46 25.62 2.30
CA LEU A 7 37.35 25.49 3.24
C LEU A 7 37.59 26.35 4.49
N THR A 8 36.55 27.02 4.98
CA THR A 8 36.46 27.47 6.38
C THR A 8 35.21 26.89 7.02
N ALA A 9 35.42 25.99 7.97
CA ALA A 9 34.40 25.44 8.85
C ALA A 9 34.08 26.44 9.98
N THR A 10 32.80 26.67 10.23
CA THR A 10 32.32 27.35 11.45
C THR A 10 31.49 26.36 12.25
N ALA A 11 32.02 25.98 13.41
CA ALA A 11 31.36 25.13 14.39
C ALA A 11 30.29 25.93 15.14
N CYS A 12 29.08 25.38 15.23
CA CYS A 12 28.08 25.78 16.22
C CYS A 12 27.88 24.60 17.18
N THR A 13 28.42 24.76 18.39
CA THR A 13 28.15 23.93 19.57
C THR A 13 26.85 24.41 20.21
N LEU A 14 25.88 23.53 20.42
CA LEU A 14 24.71 23.77 21.26
C LEU A 14 24.68 22.71 22.37
N ASP A 15 24.74 23.23 23.60
CA ASP A 15 24.83 22.52 24.86
C ASP A 15 23.61 21.66 25.17
N ALA A 16 23.88 20.47 25.70
CA ALA A 16 22.92 19.61 26.37
C ALA A 16 22.81 19.99 27.86
N PRO A 17 21.61 20.00 28.47
CA PRO A 17 21.50 20.02 29.92
C PRO A 17 21.43 18.59 30.49
N THR A 18 22.38 18.24 31.38
CA THR A 18 22.32 17.07 32.28
C THR A 18 21.71 17.47 33.65
N PRO A 19 21.31 16.50 34.51
CA PRO A 19 20.17 16.62 35.41
C PRO A 19 20.57 16.91 36.87
N THR A 20 19.62 17.40 37.65
CA THR A 20 19.79 17.62 39.09
C THR A 20 19.27 16.42 39.89
N ASN A 21 20.16 15.78 40.64
CA ASN A 21 19.88 14.77 41.66
C ASN A 21 19.47 15.40 43.00
N ALA A 22 18.56 14.75 43.73
CA ALA A 22 18.47 14.61 45.21
C ALA A 22 17.01 14.25 45.61
N THR A 23 16.64 13.32 46.49
CA THR A 23 17.31 12.35 47.37
C THR A 23 16.21 11.41 47.92
N THR A 24 16.57 10.14 48.10
CA THR A 24 15.96 9.02 48.85
C THR A 24 14.97 9.29 50.01
N THR A 25 13.90 8.48 50.07
CA THR A 25 13.56 7.58 51.20
C THR A 25 12.52 6.52 50.82
N ALA A 26 12.73 5.28 51.26
CA ALA A 26 11.77 4.16 51.33
C ALA A 26 11.87 3.55 52.76
N PRO A 27 11.10 2.52 53.18
CA PRO A 27 9.77 2.02 52.78
C PRO A 27 8.80 1.93 53.99
N GLY A 28 7.52 1.61 53.77
CA GLY A 28 6.53 1.37 54.83
C GLY A 28 5.41 0.43 54.40
N SER A 29 5.30 -0.68 55.11
CA SER A 29 4.38 -1.82 54.96
C SER A 29 2.92 -1.56 55.37
N GLY A 30 1.99 -2.31 54.77
CA GLY A 30 0.95 -3.02 55.53
C GLY A 30 -0.52 -2.66 55.29
N ASN A 31 -1.24 -3.63 54.69
CA ASN A 31 -2.61 -4.11 54.96
C ASN A 31 -3.77 -3.13 55.24
N SER A 32 -4.89 -3.28 54.52
CA SER A 32 -6.18 -3.88 54.98
C SER A 32 -7.40 -3.34 54.21
N GLY A 33 -8.26 -4.23 53.72
CA GLY A 33 -9.72 -4.13 53.90
C GLY A 33 -10.57 -3.35 52.88
N ASP A 34 -11.42 -4.10 52.17
CA ASP A 34 -12.81 -3.83 51.72
C ASP A 34 -13.37 -2.39 51.80
N ASP A 35 -14.00 -1.89 50.72
CA ASP A 35 -15.46 -1.97 50.55
C ASP A 35 -15.90 -1.38 49.18
N SER A 36 -17.05 -1.84 48.72
CA SER A 36 -17.75 -1.50 47.47
C SER A 36 -18.25 -0.05 47.42
N SER A 37 -18.16 0.64 46.28
CA SER A 37 -19.19 1.59 45.80
C SER A 37 -18.90 2.18 44.40
N VAL A 38 -19.82 1.95 43.46
CA VAL A 38 -20.15 2.79 42.27
C VAL A 38 -20.79 4.10 42.81
N PRO A 39 -20.62 5.35 42.26
CA PRO A 39 -20.99 5.81 40.89
C PRO A 39 -20.20 7.07 40.39
N PRO A 40 -20.70 7.94 39.45
CA PRO A 40 -21.27 7.76 38.10
C PRO A 40 -20.50 8.56 36.99
N GLN A 41 -20.90 8.36 35.72
CA GLN A 41 -20.53 9.20 34.55
C GLN A 41 -21.09 10.64 34.63
N PRO A 42 -20.47 11.62 33.95
CA PRO A 42 -21.10 12.91 33.65
C PRO A 42 -21.72 12.95 32.25
N GLU A 43 -22.91 13.55 32.20
CA GLU A 43 -23.75 13.81 31.03
C GLU A 43 -23.16 14.82 30.04
N VAL A 44 -23.47 14.58 28.75
CA VAL A 44 -23.25 15.46 27.61
C VAL A 44 -24.31 16.56 27.61
N THR A 45 -23.90 17.82 27.48
CA THR A 45 -24.81 18.95 27.24
C THR A 45 -24.60 19.53 25.84
N SER A 46 -25.63 19.39 25.01
CA SER A 46 -25.77 20.00 23.69
C SER A 46 -25.84 21.54 23.80
N THR A 47 -25.10 22.24 22.94
CA THR A 47 -25.31 23.69 22.76
C THR A 47 -25.62 23.99 21.29
N THR A 48 -26.87 24.36 21.04
CA THR A 48 -27.37 24.97 19.82
C THR A 48 -26.91 26.42 19.74
N LEU A 49 -26.36 26.87 18.61
CA LEU A 49 -26.18 28.30 18.33
C LEU A 49 -26.96 28.70 17.08
N ARG A 50 -27.89 29.62 17.30
CA ARG A 50 -28.73 30.30 16.32
C ARG A 50 -27.97 31.46 15.67
N SER A 51 -28.29 31.65 14.39
CA SER A 51 -28.02 32.80 13.53
C SER A 51 -28.30 34.17 14.20
N VAL A 52 -27.41 35.14 13.91
CA VAL A 52 -27.71 36.57 13.89
C VAL A 52 -27.06 37.16 12.65
N ASN A 53 -27.84 37.90 11.87
CA ASN A 53 -27.47 38.56 10.63
C ASN A 53 -27.41 40.10 10.83
N GLU A 54 -26.76 40.76 9.87
CA GLU A 54 -26.72 42.19 9.52
C GLU A 54 -25.53 43.06 9.95
N GLY A 55 -24.85 43.58 8.91
CA GLY A 55 -23.89 44.68 8.95
C GLY A 55 -23.15 44.85 7.62
N ALA A 56 -23.82 45.40 6.61
CA ALA A 56 -23.32 45.65 5.26
C ALA A 56 -22.13 46.62 5.18
N VAL A 57 -21.14 46.31 4.33
CA VAL A 57 -20.29 47.32 3.66
C VAL A 57 -20.03 46.89 2.21
N ASP A 58 -20.48 47.76 1.31
CA ASP A 58 -20.23 47.84 -0.12
C ASP A 58 -18.75 47.66 -0.49
N THR A 59 -18.42 46.74 -1.39
CA THR A 59 -17.35 46.94 -2.40
C THR A 59 -17.61 46.08 -3.63
N LYS A 60 -17.81 46.77 -4.75
CA LYS A 60 -18.03 46.29 -6.11
C LYS A 60 -16.86 45.45 -6.65
N PRO A 61 -17.09 44.34 -7.38
CA PRO A 61 -16.04 43.60 -8.08
C PRO A 61 -15.74 44.22 -9.46
N PRO A 62 -14.49 44.20 -9.96
CA PRO A 62 -14.24 44.51 -11.37
C PRO A 62 -14.43 43.27 -12.26
N GLU A 63 -15.17 43.49 -13.34
CA GLU A 63 -15.40 42.61 -14.48
C GLU A 63 -14.12 42.21 -15.22
N ALA A 64 -14.22 41.07 -15.88
CA ALA A 64 -13.32 40.54 -16.89
C ALA A 64 -13.04 41.53 -18.02
N THR A 65 -11.85 41.43 -18.62
CA THR A 65 -11.60 41.97 -19.95
C THR A 65 -10.74 41.00 -20.74
N SER A 66 -11.38 40.40 -21.74
CA SER A 66 -10.78 39.67 -22.85
C SER A 66 -9.89 40.59 -23.69
N THR A 67 -8.72 40.11 -24.08
CA THR A 67 -8.01 40.65 -25.26
C THR A 67 -7.11 39.57 -25.87
N GLU A 68 -7.52 39.02 -27.00
CA GLU A 68 -6.61 38.59 -28.08
C GLU A 68 -6.16 39.86 -28.84
N PRO A 69 -4.97 39.88 -29.47
CA PRO A 69 -4.94 39.48 -30.88
C PRO A 69 -3.63 38.83 -31.41
N SER A 70 -3.84 37.95 -32.40
CA SER A 70 -3.19 37.86 -33.72
C SER A 70 -1.73 37.40 -33.91
N ASP A 71 -1.63 36.27 -34.61
CA ASP A 71 -0.73 35.88 -35.71
C ASP A 71 0.37 36.86 -36.17
N THR A 72 1.59 36.35 -36.33
CA THR A 72 2.34 36.50 -37.60
C THR A 72 3.39 35.41 -37.78
N ASP A 73 3.37 34.86 -39.00
CA ASP A 73 4.22 33.85 -39.62
C ASP A 73 5.72 34.18 -39.74
N ALA A 74 6.44 33.09 -40.08
CA ALA A 74 7.67 32.97 -40.89
C ALA A 74 8.93 32.63 -40.08
N SER A 75 9.86 31.78 -40.50
CA SER A 75 10.03 30.77 -41.56
C SER A 75 11.55 30.44 -41.52
N GLU A 76 11.94 29.25 -42.03
CA GLU A 76 13.32 28.84 -42.39
C GLU A 76 14.30 28.57 -41.23
N GLY A 77 15.04 27.47 -41.16
CA GLY A 77 15.34 26.31 -42.03
C GLY A 77 16.25 25.39 -41.17
N GLU A 78 16.86 24.30 -41.57
CA GLU A 78 16.92 23.47 -42.77
C GLU A 78 17.52 22.14 -42.27
N SER A 79 17.13 21.06 -42.93
CA SER A 79 17.52 19.65 -42.75
C SER A 79 19.01 19.34 -42.59
N VAL A 80 19.35 18.26 -41.86
CA VAL A 80 20.41 17.31 -42.28
C VAL A 80 20.04 15.87 -41.91
N VAL A 81 20.23 14.98 -42.89
CA VAL A 81 19.95 13.55 -42.96
C VAL A 81 21.05 12.70 -42.27
N GLN A 82 20.64 11.54 -41.74
CA GLN A 82 21.42 10.34 -41.32
C GLN A 82 22.56 9.91 -42.29
N PRO A 83 23.49 8.95 -42.00
CA PRO A 83 23.32 7.74 -41.15
C PRO A 83 24.59 7.26 -40.37
N SER A 84 24.45 6.20 -39.56
CA SER A 84 25.40 5.06 -39.58
C SER A 84 24.91 3.90 -38.72
N GLU A 85 24.82 2.74 -39.38
CA GLU A 85 24.71 1.41 -38.81
C GLU A 85 25.94 1.07 -37.95
N ALA A 86 25.72 0.47 -36.79
CA ALA A 86 26.72 -0.36 -36.12
C ALA A 86 26.05 -1.66 -35.70
N THR A 87 26.29 -2.69 -36.51
CA THR A 87 26.05 -4.10 -36.22
C THR A 87 26.70 -4.46 -34.88
N SER A 88 25.89 -4.87 -33.90
CA SER A 88 26.41 -5.53 -32.70
C SER A 88 25.73 -6.89 -32.57
N THR A 89 26.51 -7.91 -32.92
CA THR A 89 26.22 -9.34 -32.76
C THR A 89 25.94 -9.66 -31.29
N VAL A 90 24.66 -9.89 -30.96
CA VAL A 90 24.27 -10.54 -29.70
C VAL A 90 24.27 -12.04 -29.94
N THR A 91 25.21 -12.71 -29.30
CA THR A 91 25.26 -14.17 -29.19
C THR A 91 24.01 -14.64 -28.45
N THR A 92 23.18 -15.42 -29.13
CA THR A 92 22.01 -16.10 -28.57
C THR A 92 22.41 -17.00 -27.42
N SER A 93 22.10 -16.59 -26.19
CA SER A 93 22.01 -17.50 -25.05
C SER A 93 20.61 -18.09 -25.01
N THR A 94 20.55 -19.40 -24.80
CA THR A 94 19.40 -20.29 -24.92
C THR A 94 18.16 -19.80 -24.14
N VAL A 95 17.16 -19.35 -24.89
CA VAL A 95 15.77 -19.20 -24.41
C VAL A 95 15.24 -20.60 -24.07
N ALA A 96 14.87 -20.80 -22.81
CA ALA A 96 14.11 -21.97 -22.40
C ALA A 96 12.79 -22.00 -23.18
N LYS A 97 12.58 -23.13 -23.84
CA LYS A 97 11.48 -23.49 -24.72
C LYS A 97 10.12 -23.17 -24.07
N ARG A 98 9.28 -22.38 -24.75
CA ARG A 98 7.82 -22.38 -24.55
C ARG A 98 7.34 -23.83 -24.62
N VAL A 99 6.75 -24.32 -23.54
CA VAL A 99 5.93 -25.52 -23.58
C VAL A 99 4.57 -25.08 -24.12
N ASP A 100 4.31 -25.50 -25.35
CA ASP A 100 3.00 -25.59 -25.95
C ASP A 100 2.58 -27.05 -25.75
N ASP A 101 1.46 -27.28 -25.08
CA ASP A 101 0.67 -28.52 -24.96
C ASP A 101 -0.28 -28.28 -23.77
N GLY A 102 -1.60 -28.41 -23.82
CA GLY A 102 -2.52 -28.87 -24.84
C GLY A 102 -3.93 -28.76 -24.24
N THR A 103 -4.95 -28.83 -25.08
CA THR A 103 -6.37 -28.80 -24.71
C THR A 103 -6.69 -29.93 -23.71
N GLY A 104 -6.68 -29.60 -22.42
CA GLY A 104 -7.16 -30.44 -21.34
C GLY A 104 -8.33 -29.74 -20.68
N ASP A 105 -9.48 -30.40 -20.66
CA ASP A 105 -10.66 -29.97 -19.91
C ASP A 105 -10.32 -29.85 -18.41
N GLY A 106 -9.83 -28.68 -18.00
CA GLY A 106 -9.68 -28.31 -16.61
C GLY A 106 -11.07 -28.09 -16.03
N ALA A 107 -11.56 -29.07 -15.28
CA ALA A 107 -12.75 -28.92 -14.48
C ALA A 107 -12.54 -27.74 -13.53
N ALA A 108 -13.21 -26.62 -13.81
CA ALA A 108 -13.39 -25.53 -12.87
C ALA A 108 -13.93 -26.14 -11.56
N GLY A 109 -13.13 -26.05 -10.50
CA GLY A 109 -13.55 -26.44 -9.16
C GLY A 109 -14.78 -25.62 -8.79
N ASP A 110 -15.90 -26.31 -8.58
CA ASP A 110 -17.15 -25.74 -8.07
C ASP A 110 -16.94 -25.37 -6.59
N SER A 111 -16.27 -24.25 -6.30
CA SER A 111 -16.18 -23.67 -4.96
C SER A 111 -17.47 -22.91 -4.63
N ARG A 112 -18.57 -23.66 -4.48
CA ARG A 112 -19.85 -23.17 -3.95
C ARG A 112 -20.06 -23.46 -2.46
N ASP A 113 -19.18 -24.23 -1.84
CA ASP A 113 -19.29 -24.52 -0.41
C ASP A 113 -18.22 -23.72 0.34
N GLY A 114 -18.66 -22.75 1.15
CA GLY A 114 -17.81 -22.03 2.12
C GLY A 114 -17.29 -22.95 3.23
N ARG A 115 -16.53 -23.98 2.84
CA ARG A 115 -15.87 -24.90 3.77
C ARG A 115 -14.63 -24.23 4.35
N PRO A 116 -14.34 -24.47 5.63
CA PRO A 116 -13.07 -24.09 6.25
C PRO A 116 -11.88 -24.48 5.39
N ILE A 117 -10.94 -23.56 5.18
CA ILE A 117 -9.63 -23.90 4.59
C ILE A 117 -8.86 -24.66 5.68
N PRO A 118 -8.47 -25.93 5.47
CA PRO A 118 -7.74 -26.69 6.49
C PRO A 118 -6.41 -26.03 6.89
N GLY A 119 -5.84 -26.49 8.00
CA GLY A 119 -4.47 -26.22 8.37
C GLY A 119 -3.47 -26.88 7.42
N GLY A 120 -2.41 -26.16 7.06
CA GLY A 120 -1.29 -26.72 6.30
C GLY A 120 -0.25 -27.34 7.22
N SER A 121 0.73 -28.05 6.67
CA SER A 121 1.81 -28.64 7.46
C SER A 121 3.19 -28.35 6.86
N LEU A 122 4.18 -28.15 7.73
CA LEU A 122 5.58 -28.12 7.31
C LEU A 122 6.08 -29.55 7.16
N THR A 123 6.66 -29.88 6.01
CA THR A 123 7.35 -31.15 5.79
C THR A 123 8.68 -31.18 6.56
N GLU A 124 9.29 -32.35 6.72
CA GLU A 124 10.60 -32.48 7.36
C GLU A 124 11.70 -31.67 6.64
N ASP A 125 11.52 -31.41 5.35
CA ASP A 125 12.44 -30.62 4.51
C ASP A 125 12.12 -29.10 4.54
N GLY A 126 11.15 -28.66 5.36
CA GLY A 126 10.79 -27.25 5.54
C GLY A 126 9.86 -26.67 4.47
N HIS A 127 9.32 -27.50 3.57
CA HIS A 127 8.29 -27.08 2.61
C HIS A 127 6.93 -26.98 3.28
N TYR A 128 6.12 -25.99 2.88
CA TYR A 128 4.75 -25.86 3.36
C TYR A 128 3.79 -26.55 2.39
N ALA A 129 3.09 -27.58 2.87
CA ALA A 129 1.98 -28.19 2.17
C ALA A 129 0.72 -27.32 2.36
N ASP A 130 0.41 -26.52 1.34
CA ASP A 130 -0.71 -25.58 1.38
C ASP A 130 -2.03 -26.30 1.08
N PRO A 131 -3.01 -26.26 1.99
CA PRO A 131 -4.27 -26.98 1.85
C PRO A 131 -5.28 -26.27 0.93
N ARG A 132 -4.92 -25.11 0.35
CA ARG A 132 -5.77 -24.34 -0.59
C ARG A 132 -5.77 -24.89 -2.03
N GLY A 133 -5.09 -26.01 -2.27
CA GLY A 133 -5.11 -26.75 -3.53
C GLY A 133 -3.86 -26.53 -4.39
N ASP A 134 -3.85 -27.21 -5.54
CA ASP A 134 -2.67 -27.43 -6.38
C ASP A 134 -1.92 -26.14 -6.74
N THR A 135 -2.63 -25.06 -7.09
CA THR A 135 -1.99 -23.76 -7.42
C THR A 135 -1.15 -23.21 -6.27
N TYR A 136 -1.64 -23.34 -5.02
CA TYR A 136 -0.89 -22.90 -3.86
C TYR A 136 0.24 -23.86 -3.54
N GLU A 137 0.03 -25.17 -3.68
CA GLU A 137 1.09 -26.17 -3.48
C GLU A 137 2.25 -25.99 -4.48
N GLU A 138 1.94 -25.79 -5.77
CA GLU A 138 2.92 -25.48 -6.81
C GLU A 138 3.66 -24.18 -6.53
N PHE A 139 2.94 -23.14 -6.11
CA PHE A 139 3.55 -21.88 -5.67
C PHE A 139 4.50 -22.11 -4.49
N GLN A 140 4.10 -22.86 -3.47
CA GLN A 140 4.95 -23.15 -2.31
C GLN A 140 6.17 -24.02 -2.67
N ALA A 141 6.03 -24.94 -3.62
CA ALA A 141 7.10 -25.78 -4.12
C ALA A 141 8.16 -25.00 -4.93
N SER A 142 7.81 -23.80 -5.42
CA SER A 142 8.74 -22.96 -6.19
C SER A 142 9.81 -22.26 -5.34
N PHE A 143 9.65 -22.22 -4.01
CA PHE A 143 10.61 -21.58 -3.10
C PHE A 143 11.81 -22.49 -2.80
N ASP A 144 13.00 -21.89 -2.81
CA ASP A 144 14.18 -22.50 -2.20
C ASP A 144 14.18 -22.21 -0.69
N ARG A 145 13.53 -23.07 0.08
CA ARG A 145 13.45 -22.94 1.55
C ARG A 145 14.80 -23.14 2.26
N THR A 146 15.85 -23.56 1.55
CA THR A 146 17.22 -23.63 2.09
C THR A 146 17.97 -22.31 2.00
N HIS A 147 17.48 -21.36 1.21
CA HIS A 147 18.06 -20.03 1.10
C HIS A 147 18.00 -19.29 2.46
N PRO A 148 19.06 -18.59 2.89
CA PRO A 148 19.17 -18.02 4.25
C PRO A 148 18.04 -17.07 4.66
N PHE A 149 17.32 -16.50 3.69
CA PHE A 149 16.21 -15.56 3.89
C PHE A 149 14.85 -16.09 3.40
N GLN A 150 14.69 -17.39 3.15
CA GLN A 150 13.41 -17.98 2.67
C GLN A 150 12.81 -19.04 3.62
N GLY A 151 13.48 -19.32 4.74
CA GLY A 151 12.95 -20.22 5.77
C GLY A 151 11.65 -19.71 6.41
N LEU A 152 10.83 -20.65 6.87
CA LEU A 152 9.56 -20.39 7.58
C LEU A 152 9.69 -20.51 9.11
N GLU A 153 10.79 -21.05 9.62
CA GLU A 153 11.00 -21.15 11.08
C GLU A 153 11.59 -19.88 11.70
N SER A 154 12.42 -19.16 10.94
CA SER A 154 13.12 -17.95 11.36
C SER A 154 13.22 -16.94 10.22
N PHE A 155 13.40 -15.66 10.57
CA PHE A 155 13.48 -14.60 9.56
C PHE A 155 14.73 -14.74 8.68
N CYS A 156 15.88 -15.03 9.29
CA CYS A 156 17.13 -15.30 8.60
C CYS A 156 17.95 -16.37 9.31
N LEU A 157 18.75 -17.09 8.52
CA LEU A 157 19.84 -17.92 8.99
C LEU A 157 21.16 -17.15 8.88
N PRO A 158 22.13 -17.38 9.79
CA PRO A 158 23.45 -16.77 9.68
C PRO A 158 24.10 -17.08 8.32
N THR A 159 24.59 -16.05 7.64
CA THR A 159 25.35 -16.24 6.40
C THR A 159 26.82 -16.56 6.71
N PRO A 160 27.48 -17.43 5.92
CA PRO A 160 28.92 -17.68 6.10
C PRO A 160 29.73 -16.40 6.01
N ALA A 161 30.83 -16.33 6.79
CA ALA A 161 31.75 -15.21 6.68
C ALA A 161 32.30 -15.12 5.24
N PRO A 162 32.41 -13.91 4.66
CA PRO A 162 32.87 -13.76 3.30
C PRO A 162 34.34 -14.20 3.17
N GLU A 163 34.67 -14.87 2.07
CA GLU A 163 36.04 -15.36 1.80
C GLU A 163 37.07 -14.22 1.64
N ALA A 164 36.59 -13.04 1.27
CA ALA A 164 37.39 -11.82 1.14
C ALA A 164 36.73 -10.68 1.89
N VAL A 165 37.55 -9.73 2.37
CA VAL A 165 37.04 -8.52 3.02
C VAL A 165 36.23 -7.71 2.00
N PRO A 166 34.96 -7.38 2.31
CA PRO A 166 34.14 -6.46 1.53
C PRO A 166 34.87 -5.17 1.15
N VAL A 167 34.63 -4.69 -0.07
CA VAL A 167 35.08 -3.38 -0.53
C VAL A 167 33.90 -2.55 -1.00
N ALA A 168 34.03 -1.22 -0.94
CA ALA A 168 33.05 -0.33 -1.53
C ALA A 168 33.01 -0.54 -3.05
N THR A 169 31.81 -0.63 -3.62
CA THR A 169 31.65 -0.85 -5.06
C THR A 169 31.11 0.38 -5.76
N GLN A 170 30.12 1.07 -5.16
CA GLN A 170 29.38 2.19 -5.74
C GLN A 170 28.78 3.08 -4.65
N PRO A 171 28.29 4.30 -4.98
CA PRO A 171 27.39 5.08 -4.13
C PRO A 171 26.31 4.21 -3.47
N GLY A 172 26.10 4.40 -2.16
CA GLY A 172 25.22 3.55 -1.35
C GLY A 172 25.70 2.12 -1.06
N ILE A 173 26.88 1.68 -1.53
CA ILE A 173 27.47 0.35 -1.26
C ILE A 173 28.91 0.51 -0.77
N THR A 174 29.09 0.46 0.54
CA THR A 174 30.39 0.60 1.21
C THR A 174 31.01 -0.77 1.51
N ALA A 175 32.19 -0.77 2.16
CA ALA A 175 32.77 -2.01 2.69
C ALA A 175 31.94 -2.57 3.85
N ASP A 176 31.25 -1.72 4.61
CA ASP A 176 30.59 -2.11 5.85
C ASP A 176 29.06 -2.20 5.71
N SER A 177 28.47 -1.52 4.72
CA SER A 177 27.02 -1.37 4.60
C SER A 177 26.48 -1.19 3.18
N LEU A 178 25.17 -1.40 3.02
CA LEU A 178 24.36 -0.99 1.88
C LEU A 178 23.22 -0.09 2.34
N ASN A 179 23.01 1.04 1.66
CA ASN A 179 21.97 2.00 2.01
C ASN A 179 20.63 1.59 1.41
N ILE A 180 19.62 1.42 2.26
CA ILE A 180 18.23 1.22 1.86
C ILE A 180 17.36 2.32 2.48
N VAL A 181 16.29 2.72 1.80
CA VAL A 181 15.39 3.76 2.29
C VAL A 181 13.99 3.21 2.49
N HIS A 182 13.36 3.56 3.61
CA HIS A 182 11.92 3.41 3.83
C HIS A 182 11.25 4.76 3.60
N LEU A 183 10.30 4.82 2.67
CA LEU A 183 9.37 5.94 2.54
C LEU A 183 8.24 5.74 3.54
N HIS A 184 8.28 6.51 4.63
CA HIS A 184 7.32 6.41 5.72
C HIS A 184 6.21 7.44 5.56
N THR A 185 5.02 6.99 5.18
CA THR A 185 3.84 7.85 5.09
C THR A 185 3.37 8.28 6.48
N ARG A 186 3.20 9.59 6.69
CA ARG A 186 2.81 10.20 7.97
C ARG A 186 1.31 10.05 8.24
N LEU A 187 0.90 8.88 8.73
CA LEU A 187 -0.51 8.59 9.02
C LEU A 187 -1.07 9.42 10.19
N ASP A 188 -0.21 9.95 11.06
CA ASP A 188 -0.60 10.90 12.12
C ASP A 188 -1.18 12.22 11.57
N GLU A 189 -0.91 12.55 10.30
CA GLU A 189 -1.60 13.66 9.62
C GLU A 189 -3.09 13.38 9.45
N LEU A 190 -3.47 12.14 9.14
CA LEU A 190 -4.86 11.72 8.94
C LEU A 190 -5.65 11.76 10.25
N GLU A 191 -5.02 11.38 11.37
CA GLU A 191 -5.64 11.43 12.69
C GLU A 191 -6.09 12.84 13.06
N LYS A 192 -5.34 13.87 12.65
CA LYS A 192 -5.66 15.29 12.91
C LYS A 192 -6.96 15.75 12.25
N ILE A 193 -7.44 15.03 11.24
CA ILE A 193 -8.70 15.30 10.54
C ILE A 193 -9.76 14.22 10.82
N GLY A 194 -9.54 13.35 11.81
CA GLY A 194 -10.51 12.35 12.26
C GLY A 194 -10.43 10.98 11.58
N PHE A 195 -9.38 10.70 10.81
CA PHE A 195 -9.18 9.42 10.13
C PHE A 195 -7.98 8.69 10.74
N SER A 196 -8.23 7.83 11.73
CA SER A 196 -7.16 7.12 12.46
C SER A 196 -6.80 5.79 11.80
N SER A 197 -5.51 5.46 11.74
CA SER A 197 -5.06 4.18 11.16
C SER A 197 -4.50 3.25 12.24
N ARG A 198 -5.20 2.17 12.55
CA ARG A 198 -4.78 1.20 13.58
C ARG A 198 -3.89 0.10 12.99
N VAL A 199 -2.80 0.53 12.35
CA VAL A 199 -1.84 -0.33 11.63
C VAL A 199 -0.51 -0.52 12.37
N GLY A 200 -0.31 0.18 13.50
CA GLY A 200 0.92 0.12 14.30
C GLY A 200 2.02 1.07 13.81
N ASP A 201 3.20 1.00 14.43
CA ASP A 201 4.36 1.80 14.02
C ASP A 201 5.13 1.12 12.88
N ILE A 202 4.81 1.52 11.66
CA ILE A 202 5.39 0.94 10.43
C ILE A 202 6.90 1.17 10.36
N ASP A 203 7.41 2.31 10.85
CA ASP A 203 8.85 2.58 10.82
C ASP A 203 9.60 1.68 11.80
N ASP A 204 9.07 1.46 13.00
CA ASP A 204 9.62 0.48 13.95
C ASP A 204 9.58 -0.95 13.39
N MET A 205 8.52 -1.34 12.69
CA MET A 205 8.43 -2.66 12.04
C MET A 205 9.54 -2.87 11.01
N VAL A 206 9.72 -1.92 10.06
CA VAL A 206 10.77 -2.01 9.04
C VAL A 206 12.16 -1.98 9.67
N ARG A 207 12.40 -1.09 10.65
CA ARG A 207 13.67 -1.03 11.40
C ARG A 207 13.98 -2.33 12.12
N SER A 208 12.98 -2.96 12.72
CA SER A 208 13.15 -4.22 13.46
C SER A 208 13.61 -5.35 12.54
N PHE A 209 12.98 -5.53 11.37
CA PHE A 209 13.43 -6.55 10.42
C PHE A 209 14.82 -6.27 9.84
N VAL A 210 15.16 -5.00 9.58
CA VAL A 210 16.54 -4.63 9.19
C VAL A 210 17.54 -4.91 10.34
N GLY A 211 17.13 -4.67 11.59
CA GLY A 211 17.87 -5.05 12.78
C GLY A 211 18.16 -6.56 12.81
N ILE A 212 17.14 -7.38 12.60
CA ILE A 212 17.26 -8.85 12.56
C ILE A 212 18.24 -9.30 11.47
N VAL A 213 18.19 -8.73 10.25
CA VAL A 213 19.18 -9.03 9.20
C VAL A 213 20.61 -8.75 9.68
N ASN A 214 20.80 -7.60 10.33
CA ASN A 214 22.11 -7.19 10.82
C ASN A 214 22.61 -8.09 11.98
N GLU A 215 21.70 -8.55 12.84
CA GLU A 215 22.01 -9.48 13.94
C GLU A 215 22.32 -10.90 13.44
N CYS A 216 21.74 -11.32 12.29
CA CYS A 216 22.13 -12.52 11.56
C CYS A 216 23.54 -12.46 10.93
N GLY A 217 24.32 -11.40 11.21
CA GLY A 217 25.66 -11.19 10.66
C GLY A 217 25.69 -10.34 9.38
N GLY A 218 24.54 -9.77 9.00
CA GLY A 218 24.40 -9.03 7.75
C GLY A 218 24.42 -9.94 6.52
N ILE A 219 24.69 -9.36 5.36
CA ILE A 219 24.70 -10.03 4.06
C ILE A 219 26.10 -9.92 3.47
N HIS A 220 26.78 -11.06 3.31
CA HIS A 220 28.16 -11.13 2.82
C HIS A 220 29.11 -10.18 3.59
N GLY A 221 28.94 -10.10 4.91
CA GLY A 221 29.73 -9.25 5.81
C GLY A 221 29.37 -7.77 5.81
N ARG A 222 28.31 -7.35 5.13
CA ARG A 222 27.80 -5.96 5.15
C ARG A 222 26.48 -5.86 5.89
N ARG A 223 26.29 -4.75 6.58
CA ARG A 223 25.02 -4.37 7.20
C ARG A 223 24.07 -3.74 6.18
N LEU A 224 22.78 -3.81 6.44
CA LEU A 224 21.81 -2.91 5.82
C LEU A 224 21.74 -1.63 6.68
N ASP A 225 22.04 -0.48 6.06
CA ASP A 225 21.88 0.86 6.66
C ASP A 225 20.53 1.43 6.21
N LEU A 226 19.54 1.38 7.09
CA LEU A 226 18.20 1.88 6.82
C LEU A 226 18.10 3.37 7.13
N ARG A 227 17.65 4.13 6.13
CA ARG A 227 17.23 5.53 6.26
C ARG A 227 15.73 5.62 6.12
N THR A 228 15.11 6.50 6.90
CA THR A 228 13.67 6.78 6.80
C THR A 228 13.49 8.17 6.22
N VAL A 229 12.69 8.28 5.18
CA VAL A 229 12.27 9.55 4.59
C VAL A 229 10.76 9.67 4.78
N GLU A 230 10.33 10.73 5.45
CA GLU A 230 8.91 10.97 5.69
C GLU A 230 8.18 11.43 4.43
N VAL A 231 6.99 10.88 4.18
CA VAL A 231 6.10 11.28 3.10
C VAL A 231 4.78 11.77 3.69
N SER A 232 4.34 12.95 3.27
CA SER A 232 3.07 13.52 3.73
C SER A 232 1.87 12.76 3.17
N ALA A 233 0.87 12.50 4.03
CA ALA A 233 -0.39 11.85 3.68
C ALA A 233 -1.47 12.85 3.21
N LEU A 234 -1.40 14.10 3.66
CA LEU A 234 -2.36 15.17 3.34
C LEU A 234 -1.79 16.30 2.47
N GLY A 235 -0.46 16.40 2.36
CA GLY A 235 0.22 17.53 1.72
C GLY A 235 0.43 18.74 2.66
N GLY A 236 0.29 19.96 2.15
CA GLY A 236 0.25 21.19 2.95
C GLY A 236 1.49 22.10 2.85
N GLY A 237 1.57 23.10 3.74
CA GLY A 237 2.71 24.03 3.82
C GLY A 237 3.02 24.80 2.53
N GLY A 238 2.00 25.11 1.73
CA GLY A 238 2.14 25.88 0.48
C GLY A 238 2.58 25.09 -0.75
N HIS A 239 2.73 23.77 -0.64
CA HIS A 239 3.09 22.89 -1.75
C HIS A 239 2.01 21.81 -1.93
N ASP A 240 1.72 21.46 -3.18
CA ASP A 240 0.89 20.30 -3.50
C ASP A 240 1.57 19.01 -3.03
N ILE A 241 0.77 17.94 -2.90
CA ILE A 241 1.24 16.68 -2.36
C ILE A 241 2.31 16.00 -3.25
N ASP A 242 2.26 16.20 -4.57
CA ASP A 242 3.19 15.56 -5.49
C ASP A 242 4.57 16.22 -5.44
N THR A 243 4.62 17.54 -5.30
CA THR A 243 5.88 18.25 -5.01
C THR A 243 6.58 17.69 -3.77
N ARG A 244 5.82 17.39 -2.71
CA ARG A 244 6.37 16.80 -1.48
C ARG A 244 6.84 15.36 -1.68
N ARG A 245 6.10 14.55 -2.44
CA ARG A 245 6.45 13.16 -2.77
C ARG A 245 7.68 13.08 -3.67
N GLU A 246 7.80 13.99 -4.64
CA GLU A 246 8.99 14.12 -5.49
C GLU A 246 10.22 14.46 -4.65
N ALA A 247 10.11 15.39 -3.70
CA ALA A 247 11.20 15.74 -2.80
C ALA A 247 11.67 14.54 -1.96
N ALA A 248 10.75 13.73 -1.44
CA ALA A 248 11.08 12.50 -0.70
C ALA A 248 11.82 11.47 -1.58
N CYS A 249 11.39 11.30 -2.84
CA CYS A 249 12.13 10.47 -3.79
C CYS A 249 13.56 11.00 -4.04
N LEU A 250 13.71 12.30 -4.30
CA LEU A 250 15.02 12.92 -4.54
C LEU A 250 15.94 12.76 -3.33
N GLU A 251 15.42 12.93 -2.12
CA GLU A 251 16.19 12.66 -0.90
C GLU A 251 16.64 11.20 -0.83
N ALA A 252 15.74 10.25 -1.08
CA ALA A 252 16.07 8.82 -1.06
C ALA A 252 17.20 8.45 -2.03
N ARG A 253 17.18 8.99 -3.25
CA ARG A 253 18.14 8.61 -4.31
C ARG A 253 19.41 9.45 -4.35
N GLU A 254 19.34 10.74 -4.02
CA GLU A 254 20.45 11.70 -4.19
C GLU A 254 21.19 11.94 -2.88
N VAL A 255 20.47 11.99 -1.75
CA VAL A 255 21.08 12.23 -0.43
C VAL A 255 21.48 10.91 0.20
N HIS A 256 20.57 9.94 0.24
CA HIS A 256 20.82 8.64 0.88
C HIS A 256 21.44 7.61 -0.07
N GLU A 257 21.54 7.93 -1.37
CA GLU A 257 22.11 7.07 -2.41
C GLU A 257 21.52 5.64 -2.41
N ALA A 258 20.22 5.51 -2.14
CA ALA A 258 19.59 4.21 -1.90
C ALA A 258 19.82 3.20 -3.03
N VAL A 259 20.15 1.96 -2.65
CA VAL A 259 20.19 0.84 -3.61
C VAL A 259 18.81 0.25 -3.86
N ALA A 260 17.95 0.30 -2.85
CA ALA A 260 16.55 -0.06 -2.90
C ALA A 260 15.73 0.84 -1.97
N VAL A 261 14.49 1.12 -2.36
CA VAL A 261 13.52 1.90 -1.59
C VAL A 261 12.30 1.03 -1.30
N LEU A 262 11.77 1.13 -0.08
CA LEU A 262 10.64 0.36 0.45
C LEU A 262 9.48 1.29 0.80
N ALA A 263 8.25 0.87 0.54
CA ALA A 263 7.05 1.52 1.06
C ALA A 263 5.97 0.49 1.42
N VAL A 264 5.68 0.35 2.72
CA VAL A 264 4.59 -0.51 3.22
C VAL A 264 3.24 0.14 2.91
N GLU A 265 3.12 1.45 3.17
CA GLU A 265 1.96 2.24 2.75
C GLU A 265 2.06 2.66 1.29
N ALA A 266 0.90 2.92 0.67
CA ALA A 266 0.87 3.47 -0.67
C ALA A 266 1.54 4.85 -0.70
N VAL A 267 2.39 5.06 -1.70
CA VAL A 267 2.91 6.39 -2.08
C VAL A 267 2.42 6.71 -3.50
N PRO A 268 1.21 7.28 -3.64
CA PRO A 268 0.65 7.65 -4.94
C PRO A 268 1.48 8.74 -5.63
N GLY A 269 1.22 8.99 -6.91
CA GLY A 269 1.79 10.12 -7.64
C GLY A 269 3.19 9.84 -8.18
N THR A 270 4.09 10.82 -8.11
CA THR A 270 5.33 10.83 -8.92
C THR A 270 6.47 9.97 -8.38
N ALA A 271 6.39 9.51 -7.13
CA ALA A 271 7.50 8.84 -6.45
C ALA A 271 7.99 7.58 -7.19
N ALA A 272 7.08 6.74 -7.68
CA ALA A 272 7.45 5.51 -8.40
C ALA A 272 8.25 5.82 -9.67
N ASN A 273 7.82 6.81 -10.46
CA ASN A 273 8.51 7.25 -11.67
C ASN A 273 9.86 7.89 -11.36
N CYS A 274 9.90 8.74 -10.34
CA CYS A 274 11.10 9.43 -9.87
C CYS A 274 12.18 8.42 -9.39
N LEU A 275 11.78 7.35 -8.70
CA LEU A 275 12.70 6.33 -8.21
C LEU A 275 13.15 5.38 -9.31
N THR A 276 12.24 4.93 -10.17
CA THR A 276 12.54 3.84 -11.10
C THR A 276 13.04 4.36 -12.44
N ARG A 277 12.25 5.17 -13.14
CA ARG A 277 12.51 5.58 -14.52
C ARG A 277 13.60 6.65 -14.61
N SER A 278 13.41 7.80 -13.95
CA SER A 278 14.44 8.84 -13.89
C SER A 278 15.53 8.50 -12.87
N GLY A 279 15.12 7.74 -11.85
CA GLY A 279 15.91 7.35 -10.70
C GLY A 279 16.96 6.27 -10.94
N ARG A 280 16.57 5.25 -11.70
CA ARG A 280 17.24 3.96 -11.82
C ARG A 280 17.54 3.32 -10.45
N THR A 281 16.61 3.47 -9.51
CA THR A 281 16.64 2.88 -8.17
C THR A 281 15.47 1.91 -8.05
N SER A 282 15.70 0.73 -7.48
CA SER A 282 14.61 -0.23 -7.26
C SER A 282 13.65 0.29 -6.20
N PHE A 283 12.35 0.16 -6.46
CA PHE A 283 11.28 0.53 -5.55
C PHE A 283 10.39 -0.69 -5.31
N LEU A 284 10.26 -1.09 -4.05
CA LEU A 284 9.38 -2.16 -3.62
C LEU A 284 8.25 -1.56 -2.80
N SER A 285 7.01 -1.91 -3.14
CA SER A 285 5.83 -1.49 -2.38
C SER A 285 4.90 -2.66 -2.14
N VAL A 286 4.19 -2.62 -1.03
CA VAL A 286 3.07 -3.55 -0.81
C VAL A 286 1.94 -3.18 -1.76
N ARG A 287 1.52 -1.91 -1.73
CA ARG A 287 0.34 -1.45 -2.44
C ARG A 287 0.58 -1.31 -3.94
N GLY A 288 -0.49 -1.52 -4.70
CA GLY A 288 -0.49 -1.38 -6.15
C GLY A 288 -0.15 0.05 -6.57
N THR A 289 0.73 0.17 -7.58
CA THR A 289 1.06 1.46 -8.19
C THR A 289 0.25 1.66 -9.48
N SER A 290 0.71 2.56 -10.37
CA SER A 290 0.13 2.69 -11.70
C SER A 290 0.74 1.63 -12.62
N ASP A 291 -0.08 0.87 -13.35
CA ASP A 291 0.39 -0.11 -14.35
C ASP A 291 1.24 0.54 -15.44
N ARG A 292 1.10 1.86 -15.64
CA ARG A 292 1.96 2.64 -16.53
C ARG A 292 3.35 2.81 -15.95
N ASP A 293 3.48 3.05 -14.65
CA ASP A 293 4.77 3.12 -13.98
C ASP A 293 5.39 1.73 -13.87
N ASP A 294 4.61 0.69 -13.55
CA ASP A 294 5.08 -0.70 -13.56
C ASP A 294 5.73 -1.07 -14.91
N ARG A 295 5.00 -0.85 -16.02
CA ARG A 295 5.51 -1.12 -17.38
C ARG A 295 6.73 -0.27 -17.75
N ARG A 296 6.81 0.98 -17.29
CA ARG A 296 7.91 1.90 -17.62
C ARG A 296 9.11 1.78 -16.70
N SER A 297 8.96 1.15 -15.54
CA SER A 297 10.01 0.95 -14.56
C SER A 297 11.14 0.06 -15.09
N GLY A 298 10.84 -0.80 -16.07
CA GLY A 298 11.80 -1.73 -16.64
C GLY A 298 12.27 -2.81 -15.65
N GLY A 299 11.37 -3.27 -14.77
CA GLY A 299 11.68 -4.28 -13.73
C GLY A 299 12.29 -3.69 -12.46
N LEU A 300 12.29 -2.36 -12.30
CA LEU A 300 12.74 -1.68 -11.10
C LEU A 300 11.62 -1.39 -10.10
N LEU A 301 10.37 -1.64 -10.47
CA LEU A 301 9.21 -1.55 -9.59
C LEU A 301 8.69 -2.94 -9.29
N LEU A 302 8.53 -3.24 -8.01
CA LEU A 302 7.95 -4.48 -7.53
C LEU A 302 6.83 -4.11 -6.55
N ALA A 303 5.59 -4.35 -6.97
CA ALA A 303 4.40 -4.21 -6.13
C ALA A 303 3.89 -5.58 -5.72
N GLN A 304 3.43 -5.74 -4.47
CA GLN A 304 2.83 -6.99 -3.98
C GLN A 304 1.32 -7.04 -4.21
N GLU A 305 0.75 -5.95 -4.73
CA GLU A 305 -0.64 -5.82 -5.11
C GLU A 305 -0.77 -5.32 -6.56
N PRO A 306 -1.89 -5.61 -7.24
CA PRO A 306 -2.05 -5.30 -8.66
C PRO A 306 -2.06 -3.79 -8.91
N GLY A 307 -1.56 -3.40 -10.07
CA GLY A 307 -1.70 -2.03 -10.56
C GLY A 307 -3.17 -1.61 -10.67
N ALA A 308 -3.41 -0.31 -10.54
CA ALA A 308 -4.76 0.28 -10.51
C ALA A 308 -5.66 -0.14 -11.69
N ARG A 309 -5.13 -0.20 -12.92
CA ARG A 309 -5.87 -0.64 -14.11
C ARG A 309 -6.24 -2.11 -13.99
N THR A 310 -5.28 -2.97 -13.67
CA THR A 310 -5.51 -4.42 -13.51
C THR A 310 -6.55 -4.70 -12.43
N ALA A 311 -6.46 -4.02 -11.28
CA ALA A 311 -7.41 -4.16 -10.17
C ALA A 311 -8.84 -3.76 -10.57
N VAL A 312 -9.00 -2.64 -11.28
CA VAL A 312 -10.30 -2.15 -11.72
C VAL A 312 -10.91 -3.02 -12.83
N GLU A 313 -10.11 -3.50 -13.79
CA GLU A 313 -10.58 -4.46 -14.81
C GLU A 313 -11.02 -5.79 -14.18
N ALA A 314 -10.27 -6.29 -13.19
CA ALA A 314 -10.65 -7.48 -12.44
C ALA A 314 -11.94 -7.27 -11.64
N MET A 315 -12.13 -6.09 -11.03
CA MET A 315 -13.34 -5.72 -10.29
C MET A 315 -14.57 -5.71 -11.22
N VAL A 316 -14.48 -5.12 -12.41
CA VAL A 316 -15.59 -5.10 -13.38
C VAL A 316 -15.94 -6.51 -13.85
N ARG A 317 -14.94 -7.33 -14.20
CA ARG A 317 -15.15 -8.74 -14.58
C ARG A 317 -15.81 -9.55 -13.46
N MET A 318 -15.38 -9.30 -12.21
CA MET A 318 -16.00 -9.91 -11.03
C MET A 318 -17.47 -9.51 -10.88
N ALA A 319 -17.77 -8.22 -11.06
CA ALA A 319 -19.12 -7.69 -10.94
C ALA A 319 -20.05 -8.27 -12.00
N ASP A 320 -19.58 -8.35 -13.25
CA ASP A 320 -20.29 -8.98 -14.37
C ASP A 320 -20.54 -10.48 -14.13
N GLY A 321 -19.50 -11.23 -13.75
CA GLY A 321 -19.60 -12.66 -13.47
C GLY A 321 -20.57 -13.01 -12.33
N ARG A 322 -20.86 -12.05 -11.44
CA ARG A 322 -21.87 -12.17 -10.37
C ARG A 322 -23.24 -11.57 -10.73
N GLY A 323 -23.38 -11.00 -11.92
CA GLY A 323 -24.61 -10.34 -12.37
C GLY A 323 -24.93 -9.06 -11.59
N LEU A 324 -23.93 -8.41 -10.97
CA LEU A 324 -24.12 -7.20 -10.17
C LEU A 324 -24.36 -5.95 -11.02
N LEU A 325 -24.07 -6.02 -12.32
CA LEU A 325 -24.22 -4.90 -13.26
C LEU A 325 -25.51 -5.00 -14.09
N VAL A 326 -26.22 -6.14 -14.04
CA VAL A 326 -27.37 -6.44 -14.91
C VAL A 326 -28.49 -5.44 -14.67
N ASP A 327 -28.95 -4.80 -15.75
CA ASP A 327 -30.02 -3.79 -15.77
C ASP A 327 -29.77 -2.56 -14.85
N GLY A 328 -28.54 -2.41 -14.33
CA GLY A 328 -28.17 -1.34 -13.41
C GLY A 328 -27.87 -0.01 -14.11
N THR A 329 -28.26 1.09 -13.48
CA THR A 329 -27.83 2.45 -13.82
C THR A 329 -26.56 2.76 -13.05
N ILE A 330 -25.43 2.79 -13.76
CA ILE A 330 -24.09 2.83 -13.16
C ILE A 330 -23.59 4.27 -13.03
N GLY A 331 -23.21 4.66 -11.81
CA GLY A 331 -22.51 5.91 -11.51
C GLY A 331 -21.05 5.67 -11.11
N LEU A 332 -20.12 6.36 -11.76
CA LEU A 332 -18.71 6.39 -11.39
C LEU A 332 -18.43 7.67 -10.61
N VAL A 333 -17.94 7.57 -9.38
CA VAL A 333 -17.54 8.76 -8.59
C VAL A 333 -16.03 8.88 -8.62
N VAL A 334 -15.52 9.94 -9.24
CA VAL A 334 -14.13 10.06 -9.64
C VAL A 334 -13.51 11.32 -9.02
N PRO A 335 -12.38 11.22 -8.32
CA PRO A 335 -11.69 12.40 -7.81
C PRO A 335 -10.96 13.15 -8.93
N ASP A 336 -10.92 14.48 -8.87
CA ASP A 336 -10.07 15.32 -9.73
C ASP A 336 -8.60 15.35 -9.27
N ALA A 337 -8.11 14.23 -8.73
CA ALA A 337 -6.75 14.12 -8.25
C ALA A 337 -5.76 13.89 -9.42
N PRO A 338 -4.64 14.63 -9.50
CA PRO A 338 -3.62 14.43 -10.52
C PRO A 338 -3.06 12.98 -10.57
N GLN A 339 -2.61 12.58 -11.76
CA GLN A 339 -1.87 11.36 -12.12
C GLN A 339 -2.55 9.99 -12.01
N ARG A 340 -3.75 9.86 -11.44
CA ARG A 340 -4.45 8.56 -11.35
C ARG A 340 -5.82 8.49 -12.04
N SER A 341 -6.57 9.59 -12.10
CA SER A 341 -7.97 9.56 -12.53
C SER A 341 -8.14 9.23 -14.01
N ASP A 342 -7.50 9.95 -14.94
CA ASP A 342 -7.80 9.79 -16.38
C ASP A 342 -7.50 8.37 -16.90
N ASP A 343 -6.28 7.86 -16.67
CA ASP A 343 -5.87 6.53 -17.17
C ASP A 343 -6.70 5.38 -16.53
N VAL A 344 -7.14 5.52 -15.28
CA VAL A 344 -7.94 4.49 -14.57
C VAL A 344 -9.43 4.59 -14.92
N VAL A 345 -9.95 5.81 -15.12
CA VAL A 345 -11.33 6.05 -15.52
C VAL A 345 -11.56 5.59 -16.94
N ASP A 346 -10.65 5.88 -17.86
CA ASP A 346 -10.74 5.42 -19.26
C ASP A 346 -10.82 3.89 -19.33
N VAL A 347 -10.02 3.20 -18.50
CA VAL A 347 -10.04 1.75 -18.35
C VAL A 347 -11.39 1.27 -17.85
N LEU A 348 -11.89 1.88 -16.77
CA LEU A 348 -13.13 1.49 -16.14
C LEU A 348 -14.32 1.66 -17.10
N VAL A 349 -14.40 2.82 -17.74
CA VAL A 349 -15.41 3.14 -18.75
C VAL A 349 -15.34 2.14 -19.89
N HIS A 350 -14.15 1.89 -20.46
CA HIS A 350 -13.99 0.94 -21.55
C HIS A 350 -14.40 -0.49 -21.17
N ALA A 351 -14.07 -0.94 -19.95
CA ALA A 351 -14.45 -2.25 -19.46
C ALA A 351 -15.98 -2.39 -19.31
N LEU A 352 -16.66 -1.35 -18.83
CA LEU A 352 -18.12 -1.32 -18.69
C LEU A 352 -18.83 -1.23 -20.05
N GLU A 353 -18.34 -0.39 -20.97
CA GLU A 353 -18.89 -0.27 -22.33
C GLU A 353 -18.75 -1.58 -23.11
N SER A 354 -17.64 -2.31 -22.92
CA SER A 354 -17.42 -3.62 -23.55
C SER A 354 -18.42 -4.68 -23.08
N LEU A 355 -19.04 -4.47 -21.90
CA LEU A 355 -20.11 -5.30 -21.36
C LEU A 355 -21.51 -4.75 -21.70
N GLY A 356 -21.60 -3.64 -22.43
CA GLY A 356 -22.86 -3.02 -22.86
C GLY A 356 -23.47 -2.04 -21.86
N HIS A 357 -22.69 -1.56 -20.89
CA HIS A 357 -23.13 -0.53 -19.94
C HIS A 357 -22.63 0.86 -20.35
N GLU A 358 -23.45 1.88 -20.14
CA GLU A 358 -23.08 3.30 -20.34
C GLU A 358 -22.99 4.00 -18.97
N PRO A 359 -21.81 4.04 -18.33
CA PRO A 359 -21.68 4.65 -17.01
C PRO A 359 -21.77 6.18 -17.06
N THR A 360 -22.38 6.78 -16.03
CA THR A 360 -22.33 8.24 -15.83
C THR A 360 -21.16 8.60 -14.92
N ILE A 361 -20.30 9.53 -15.35
CA ILE A 361 -19.16 10.00 -14.56
C ILE A 361 -19.56 11.20 -13.72
N HIS A 362 -19.26 11.14 -12.43
CA HIS A 362 -19.46 12.21 -11.45
C HIS A 362 -18.10 12.61 -10.86
N LEU A 363 -17.60 13.78 -11.28
CA LEU A 363 -16.32 14.31 -10.82
C LEU A 363 -16.48 15.01 -9.47
N VAL A 364 -15.55 14.77 -8.54
CA VAL A 364 -15.50 15.43 -7.23
C VAL A 364 -14.14 16.06 -6.99
N GLY A 365 -14.14 17.31 -6.50
CA GLY A 365 -12.96 18.13 -6.38
C GLY A 365 -12.19 17.94 -5.07
N CYS A 366 -10.86 17.83 -5.17
CA CYS A 366 -9.91 17.64 -4.07
C CYS A 366 -9.15 18.92 -3.70
N GLU A 367 -9.24 19.97 -4.54
CA GLU A 367 -8.62 21.29 -4.31
C GLU A 367 -7.11 21.24 -4.00
N GLY A 368 -6.39 20.29 -4.62
CA GLY A 368 -4.95 20.09 -4.40
C GLY A 368 -4.59 19.36 -3.09
N THR A 369 -5.59 18.84 -2.38
CA THR A 369 -5.42 17.97 -1.21
C THR A 369 -5.76 16.51 -1.56
N THR A 370 -5.64 15.60 -0.60
CA THR A 370 -6.07 14.21 -0.76
C THR A 370 -7.56 13.99 -0.45
N THR A 371 -8.24 14.95 0.15
CA THR A 371 -9.63 14.79 0.57
C THR A 371 -10.57 15.50 -0.40
N CYS A 372 -11.36 14.74 -1.14
CA CYS A 372 -12.21 15.24 -2.22
C CYS A 372 -13.65 15.42 -1.74
N ARG A 373 -14.11 16.68 -1.76
CA ARG A 373 -15.42 17.07 -1.18
C ARG A 373 -16.19 18.06 -2.04
N VAL A 374 -15.51 18.78 -2.93
CA VAL A 374 -16.16 19.80 -3.76
C VAL A 374 -17.04 19.12 -4.80
N GLY A 375 -18.29 19.56 -4.90
CA GLY A 375 -19.25 19.03 -5.87
C GLY A 375 -19.89 17.69 -5.50
N LEU A 376 -19.66 17.17 -4.28
CA LEU A 376 -20.34 15.96 -3.80
C LEU A 376 -21.87 16.10 -3.83
N ASP A 377 -22.38 17.25 -3.39
CA ASP A 377 -23.80 17.60 -3.40
C ASP A 377 -24.41 17.49 -4.80
N THR A 378 -23.71 18.07 -5.79
CA THR A 378 -24.13 18.08 -7.19
C THR A 378 -24.03 16.68 -7.80
N ALA A 379 -22.96 15.94 -7.47
CA ALA A 379 -22.77 14.56 -7.92
C ALA A 379 -23.90 13.65 -7.41
N VAL A 380 -24.21 13.70 -6.12
CA VAL A 380 -25.28 12.90 -5.50
C VAL A 380 -26.64 13.31 -6.03
N ALA A 381 -26.94 14.60 -6.17
CA ALA A 381 -28.20 15.06 -6.73
C ALA A 381 -28.44 14.52 -8.15
N ALA A 382 -27.39 14.51 -8.97
CA ALA A 382 -27.45 13.94 -10.32
C ALA A 382 -27.62 12.41 -10.30
N MET A 383 -26.99 11.69 -9.36
CA MET A 383 -27.19 10.25 -9.18
C MET A 383 -28.62 9.92 -8.77
N VAL A 384 -29.21 10.71 -7.85
CA VAL A 384 -30.62 10.59 -7.44
C VAL A 384 -31.56 10.83 -8.61
N GLU A 385 -31.36 11.90 -9.38
CA GLU A 385 -32.19 12.24 -10.54
C GLU A 385 -32.17 11.14 -11.61
N ARG A 386 -31.00 10.53 -11.83
CA ARG A 386 -30.80 9.46 -12.81
C ARG A 386 -31.23 8.09 -12.32
N GLY A 387 -31.51 7.92 -11.02
CA GLY A 387 -31.83 6.63 -10.43
C GLY A 387 -30.64 5.67 -10.45
N VAL A 388 -29.42 6.16 -10.20
CA VAL A 388 -28.22 5.32 -10.06
C VAL A 388 -28.43 4.32 -8.93
N ASP A 389 -28.27 3.03 -9.24
CA ASP A 389 -28.44 1.91 -8.30
C ASP A 389 -27.17 1.06 -8.14
N VAL A 390 -26.14 1.32 -8.96
CA VAL A 390 -24.79 0.76 -8.84
C VAL A 390 -23.78 1.90 -8.80
N VAL A 391 -22.98 1.97 -7.75
CA VAL A 391 -21.95 3.01 -7.58
C VAL A 391 -20.57 2.37 -7.51
N LEU A 392 -19.68 2.85 -8.37
CA LEU A 392 -18.25 2.51 -8.37
C LEU A 392 -17.45 3.75 -7.96
N PRO A 393 -17.19 3.95 -6.66
CA PRO A 393 -16.40 5.07 -6.20
C PRO A 393 -14.90 4.77 -6.35
N LEU A 394 -14.15 5.69 -6.96
CA LEU A 394 -12.69 5.69 -7.01
C LEU A 394 -12.11 6.64 -5.95
N LEU A 395 -12.70 6.63 -4.76
CA LEU A 395 -12.39 7.54 -3.66
C LEU A 395 -11.50 6.86 -2.63
N ASN A 396 -10.55 7.61 -2.08
CA ASN A 396 -9.68 7.14 -1.01
C ASN A 396 -10.38 7.18 0.37
N ARG A 397 -9.65 6.73 1.40
CA ARG A 397 -10.12 6.65 2.78
C ARG A 397 -10.69 7.95 3.37
N THR A 398 -10.19 9.12 2.95
CA THR A 398 -10.63 10.41 3.49
C THR A 398 -11.78 11.03 2.69
N SER A 399 -12.15 10.43 1.55
CA SER A 399 -13.15 10.97 0.63
C SER A 399 -14.42 10.11 0.56
N LEU A 400 -14.28 8.77 0.59
CA LEU A 400 -15.43 7.85 0.52
C LEU A 400 -16.47 8.09 1.64
N PRO A 401 -16.09 8.30 2.92
CA PRO A 401 -17.08 8.54 3.97
C PRO A 401 -17.92 9.82 3.73
N TRP A 402 -17.34 10.86 3.11
CA TRP A 402 -18.09 12.06 2.75
C TRP A 402 -19.11 11.81 1.64
N LEU A 403 -18.79 10.97 0.66
CA LEU A 403 -19.76 10.56 -0.37
C LEU A 403 -20.96 9.84 0.27
N VAL A 404 -20.70 8.89 1.18
CA VAL A 404 -21.75 8.14 1.88
C VAL A 404 -22.63 9.05 2.72
N LEU A 405 -22.04 10.00 3.44
CA LEU A 405 -22.78 10.98 4.24
C LEU A 405 -23.67 11.89 3.36
N GLU A 406 -23.17 12.33 2.21
CA GLU A 406 -23.94 13.15 1.28
C GLU A 406 -25.11 12.36 0.66
N MET A 407 -24.89 11.09 0.30
CA MET A 407 -25.96 10.20 -0.17
C MET A 407 -27.07 10.03 0.86
N LEU A 408 -26.70 9.91 2.13
CA LEU A 408 -27.65 9.84 3.25
C LEU A 408 -28.42 11.16 3.42
N ASP A 409 -27.74 12.30 3.39
CA ASP A 409 -28.37 13.62 3.55
C ASP A 409 -29.44 13.86 2.46
N GLN A 410 -29.13 13.46 1.22
CA GLN A 410 -30.05 13.57 0.09
C GLN A 410 -31.07 12.42 0.01
N SER A 411 -31.07 11.49 0.97
CA SER A 411 -31.96 10.33 1.00
C SER A 411 -31.90 9.47 -0.28
N MET A 412 -30.71 9.36 -0.87
CA MET A 412 -30.49 8.51 -2.03
C MET A 412 -30.79 7.05 -1.66
N PRO A 413 -31.64 6.32 -2.41
CA PRO A 413 -31.84 4.90 -2.19
C PRO A 413 -30.50 4.17 -2.20
N ARG A 414 -30.28 3.24 -1.26
CA ARG A 414 -28.99 2.55 -1.10
C ARG A 414 -28.58 1.84 -2.40
N PRO A 415 -27.49 2.26 -3.06
CA PRO A 415 -26.98 1.58 -4.25
C PRO A 415 -26.18 0.33 -3.86
N THR A 416 -25.89 -0.50 -4.84
CA THR A 416 -24.84 -1.51 -4.74
C THR A 416 -23.48 -0.84 -4.93
N PHE A 417 -22.68 -0.79 -3.88
CA PHE A 417 -21.29 -0.33 -3.96
C PHE A 417 -20.38 -1.45 -4.48
N ILE A 418 -19.57 -1.14 -5.48
CA ILE A 418 -18.57 -2.05 -6.06
C ILE A 418 -17.23 -1.33 -6.14
N GLN A 419 -16.21 -1.89 -5.50
CA GLN A 419 -14.88 -1.29 -5.41
C GLN A 419 -13.77 -2.30 -5.66
N SER A 420 -12.63 -1.78 -6.08
CA SER A 420 -11.37 -2.50 -6.05
C SER A 420 -10.62 -2.14 -4.78
N GLY A 421 -9.54 -2.85 -4.48
CA GLY A 421 -8.60 -2.50 -3.42
C GLY A 421 -7.80 -1.21 -3.64
N LEU A 422 -8.07 -0.48 -4.73
CA LEU A 422 -7.46 0.81 -4.99
C LEU A 422 -7.58 1.73 -3.76
N ASP A 423 -6.52 2.48 -3.49
CA ASP A 423 -6.40 3.34 -2.31
C ASP A 423 -6.67 2.61 -0.98
N ALA A 424 -6.30 1.32 -0.96
CA ALA A 424 -6.37 0.42 0.19
C ALA A 424 -7.79 0.13 0.68
N GLN A 425 -8.82 0.30 -0.16
CA GLN A 425 -10.22 0.04 0.20
C GLN A 425 -10.48 -1.41 0.64
N GLY A 426 -9.62 -2.37 0.27
CA GLY A 426 -9.72 -3.75 0.71
C GLY A 426 -9.17 -4.05 2.11
N LEU A 427 -8.74 -3.02 2.86
CA LEU A 427 -8.30 -3.13 4.25
C LEU A 427 -9.43 -2.81 5.23
N ASP A 428 -9.46 -3.52 6.36
CA ASP A 428 -10.42 -3.23 7.45
C ASP A 428 -10.23 -1.79 7.95
N SER A 429 -8.98 -1.37 8.18
CA SER A 429 -8.62 0.00 8.60
C SER A 429 -9.02 1.13 7.67
N VAL A 430 -9.43 0.81 6.45
CA VAL A 430 -9.88 1.81 5.46
C VAL A 430 -11.37 1.71 5.24
N SER A 431 -11.90 0.50 5.00
CA SER A 431 -13.33 0.31 4.79
C SER A 431 -14.17 0.63 6.02
N SER A 432 -13.66 0.38 7.23
CA SER A 432 -14.37 0.73 8.47
C SER A 432 -14.52 2.24 8.68
N GLU A 433 -13.72 3.07 8.01
CA GLU A 433 -13.77 4.53 8.14
C GLU A 433 -15.13 5.10 7.74
N VAL A 434 -15.89 4.41 6.89
CA VAL A 434 -17.27 4.80 6.59
C VAL A 434 -18.13 4.83 7.85
N ALA A 435 -17.98 3.83 8.73
CA ALA A 435 -18.68 3.77 10.01
C ALA A 435 -17.98 4.57 11.12
N GLU A 436 -16.64 4.52 11.22
CA GLU A 436 -15.88 5.26 12.25
C GLU A 436 -16.11 6.77 12.11
N PHE A 437 -16.04 7.26 10.87
CA PHE A 437 -16.22 8.67 10.57
C PHE A 437 -17.70 9.08 10.48
N GLY A 438 -18.51 8.29 9.77
CA GLY A 438 -19.91 8.62 9.48
C GLY A 438 -20.92 8.13 10.50
N GLY A 439 -20.49 7.35 11.49
CA GLY A 439 -21.35 6.72 12.49
C GLY A 439 -22.18 5.55 11.96
N SER A 440 -23.02 4.97 12.82
CA SER A 440 -23.86 3.81 12.51
C SER A 440 -24.73 3.96 11.25
N PRO A 441 -25.38 5.12 10.98
CA PRO A 441 -26.17 5.28 9.76
C PRO A 441 -25.35 5.11 8.48
N ALA A 442 -24.12 5.63 8.44
CA ALA A 442 -23.21 5.46 7.31
C ALA A 442 -22.75 4.01 7.17
N GLY A 443 -22.43 3.35 8.29
CA GLY A 443 -22.11 1.92 8.33
C GLY A 443 -23.25 1.05 7.77
N GLU A 444 -24.48 1.25 8.23
CA GLU A 444 -25.68 0.53 7.75
C GLU A 444 -25.96 0.77 6.26
N TYR A 445 -25.73 2.01 5.79
CA TYR A 445 -25.92 2.39 4.40
C TYR A 445 -24.89 1.74 3.47
N TYR A 446 -23.63 1.66 3.91
CA TYR A 446 -22.54 1.06 3.13
C TYR A 446 -22.45 -0.47 3.28
N SER A 447 -23.09 -1.03 4.31
CA SER A 447 -23.19 -2.48 4.55
C SER A 447 -23.67 -3.23 3.31
N GLY A 448 -22.89 -4.22 2.89
CA GLY A 448 -23.10 -5.00 1.68
C GLY A 448 -22.26 -4.58 0.48
N ALA A 449 -21.38 -3.58 0.61
CA ALA A 449 -20.43 -3.21 -0.45
C ALA A 449 -19.54 -4.39 -0.86
N TRP A 450 -19.28 -4.51 -2.15
CA TRP A 450 -18.39 -5.52 -2.74
C TRP A 450 -17.02 -4.93 -2.98
N ILE A 451 -15.97 -5.59 -2.49
CA ILE A 451 -14.59 -5.11 -2.62
C ILE A 451 -13.69 -6.23 -3.11
N LEU A 452 -13.12 -6.08 -4.31
CA LEU A 452 -12.14 -7.02 -4.87
C LEU A 452 -10.73 -6.50 -4.63
N ASP A 453 -9.93 -7.23 -3.86
CA ASP A 453 -8.60 -6.76 -3.47
C ASP A 453 -7.60 -7.89 -3.20
N ALA A 454 -6.32 -7.60 -3.34
CA ALA A 454 -5.21 -8.52 -3.16
C ALA A 454 -4.72 -8.65 -1.72
N SER A 455 -4.98 -7.67 -0.84
CA SER A 455 -4.58 -7.74 0.57
C SER A 455 -5.13 -8.98 1.27
N ALA A 456 -4.51 -9.46 2.34
CA ALA A 456 -4.96 -10.63 3.10
C ALA A 456 -5.94 -10.28 4.25
N THR A 457 -6.96 -9.46 3.97
CA THR A 457 -7.87 -8.95 5.00
C THR A 457 -9.05 -9.89 5.29
N GLY A 458 -9.37 -10.04 6.59
CA GLY A 458 -10.60 -10.69 7.07
C GLY A 458 -10.62 -12.22 7.07
N SER A 459 -9.55 -12.90 6.64
CA SER A 459 -9.45 -14.37 6.66
C SER A 459 -9.60 -14.96 8.05
N HIS A 460 -9.19 -14.23 9.10
CA HIS A 460 -9.33 -14.63 10.50
C HIS A 460 -10.79 -14.80 10.97
N ARG A 461 -11.76 -14.30 10.18
CA ARG A 461 -13.19 -14.42 10.45
C ARG A 461 -13.82 -15.69 9.87
N LEU A 462 -13.08 -16.42 9.05
CA LEU A 462 -13.57 -17.65 8.43
C LEU A 462 -13.43 -18.83 9.40
N ASP A 463 -14.39 -19.74 9.36
CA ASP A 463 -14.34 -20.97 10.15
C ASP A 463 -13.07 -21.77 9.81
N GLY A 464 -12.42 -22.30 10.85
CA GLY A 464 -11.18 -23.07 10.72
C GLY A 464 -9.97 -22.26 10.28
N PHE A 465 -10.00 -20.92 10.43
CA PHE A 465 -8.82 -20.10 10.22
C PHE A 465 -7.62 -20.58 11.04
N GLU A 466 -6.50 -20.71 10.36
CA GLU A 466 -5.19 -20.90 10.96
C GLU A 466 -4.22 -19.85 10.40
N THR A 467 -3.33 -19.35 11.26
CA THR A 467 -2.26 -18.47 10.80
C THR A 467 -1.30 -19.26 9.91
N ARG A 468 -0.90 -18.67 8.79
CA ARG A 468 0.10 -19.27 7.90
C ARG A 468 1.51 -19.17 8.49
N PRO A 469 2.40 -20.15 8.25
CA PRO A 469 3.74 -20.16 8.87
C PRO A 469 4.58 -18.91 8.61
N PHE A 470 4.45 -18.29 7.44
CA PHE A 470 5.15 -17.04 7.14
C PHE A 470 4.69 -15.89 8.05
N ASP A 471 3.37 -15.66 8.14
CA ASP A 471 2.76 -14.66 9.02
C ASP A 471 3.15 -14.89 10.49
N GLU A 472 3.12 -16.15 10.95
CA GLU A 472 3.53 -16.53 12.30
C GLU A 472 5.00 -16.22 12.56
N MET A 473 5.88 -16.59 11.63
CA MET A 473 7.31 -16.31 11.72
C MET A 473 7.60 -14.82 11.74
N CYS A 474 6.97 -14.03 10.87
CA CYS A 474 7.16 -12.58 10.82
C CYS A 474 6.73 -11.92 12.14
N ASN A 475 5.53 -12.23 12.63
CA ASN A 475 5.01 -11.63 13.86
C ASN A 475 5.80 -12.03 15.10
N ARG A 476 6.18 -13.31 15.22
CA ARG A 476 7.05 -13.79 16.31
C ARG A 476 8.43 -13.14 16.26
N SER A 477 9.00 -12.97 15.07
CA SER A 477 10.32 -12.33 14.91
C SER A 477 10.27 -10.85 15.29
N TYR A 478 9.22 -10.14 14.86
CA TYR A 478 8.99 -8.75 15.26
C TYR A 478 8.76 -8.62 16.77
N ALA A 479 7.87 -9.42 17.36
CA ALA A 479 7.59 -9.39 18.80
C ALA A 479 8.84 -9.59 19.66
N ALA A 480 9.82 -10.38 19.18
CA ALA A 480 11.09 -10.60 19.86
C ALA A 480 12.11 -9.45 19.69
N ALA A 481 12.07 -8.74 18.55
CA ALA A 481 13.07 -7.73 18.18
C ALA A 481 12.61 -6.28 18.40
N ALA A 482 11.30 -6.03 18.44
CA ALA A 482 10.72 -4.70 18.51
C ALA A 482 11.18 -3.96 19.78
N GLN A 483 11.53 -2.68 19.62
CA GLN A 483 11.85 -1.83 20.76
C GLN A 483 10.59 -1.54 21.60
N HIS A 484 9.44 -1.51 20.93
CA HIS A 484 8.13 -1.26 21.53
C HIS A 484 7.15 -2.36 21.11
N PRO A 485 7.25 -3.59 21.68
CA PRO A 485 6.35 -4.68 21.31
C PRO A 485 4.90 -4.29 21.61
N THR A 486 4.04 -4.33 20.59
CA THR A 486 2.60 -4.09 20.76
C THR A 486 1.90 -5.40 21.07
N ALA A 487 1.01 -5.43 22.07
CA ALA A 487 0.25 -6.63 22.42
C ALA A 487 -0.65 -7.16 21.28
N THR A 488 -0.88 -6.33 20.26
CA THR A 488 -1.75 -6.58 19.11
C THR A 488 -1.14 -7.50 18.05
N VAL A 489 0.19 -7.73 18.05
CA VAL A 489 0.84 -8.61 17.04
C VAL A 489 0.40 -10.06 17.15
N GLU A 490 -0.04 -10.47 18.35
CA GLU A 490 -0.58 -11.82 18.62
C GLU A 490 -2.05 -11.96 18.24
N ASP A 491 -2.75 -10.85 18.03
CA ASP A 491 -4.19 -10.84 17.74
C ASP A 491 -4.43 -10.77 16.21
N PRO A 492 -4.92 -11.85 15.59
CA PRO A 492 -5.17 -11.90 14.15
C PRO A 492 -6.32 -10.99 13.69
N THR A 493 -7.09 -10.43 14.62
CA THR A 493 -8.17 -9.48 14.31
C THR A 493 -7.65 -8.07 14.03
N THR A 494 -6.38 -7.79 14.32
CA THR A 494 -5.79 -6.46 14.15
C THR A 494 -5.03 -6.33 12.84
N ASP A 495 -5.11 -5.14 12.22
CA ASP A 495 -4.32 -4.82 11.02
C ASP A 495 -2.82 -4.67 11.31
N VAL A 496 -2.44 -4.55 12.59
CA VAL A 496 -1.02 -4.54 13.02
C VAL A 496 -0.33 -5.82 12.59
N ARG A 497 -0.95 -6.99 12.84
CA ARG A 497 -0.37 -8.30 12.50
C ARG A 497 -0.10 -8.45 10.99
N ARG A 498 -1.03 -7.98 10.16
CA ARG A 498 -0.88 -7.95 8.70
C ARG A 498 0.24 -6.99 8.29
N THR A 499 0.27 -5.78 8.85
CA THR A 499 1.26 -4.75 8.53
C THR A 499 2.69 -5.18 8.90
N VAL A 500 2.86 -5.90 10.02
CA VAL A 500 4.14 -6.55 10.37
C VAL A 500 4.58 -7.54 9.29
N THR A 501 3.67 -8.36 8.79
CA THR A 501 3.95 -9.36 7.75
C THR A 501 4.31 -8.70 6.41
N GLU A 502 3.65 -7.59 6.07
CA GLU A 502 3.96 -6.78 4.90
C GLU A 502 5.36 -6.16 4.99
N ALA A 503 5.73 -5.56 6.14
CA ALA A 503 7.08 -5.04 6.39
C ALA A 503 8.15 -6.15 6.33
N CYS A 504 7.86 -7.30 6.94
CA CYS A 504 8.69 -8.50 6.90
C CYS A 504 9.00 -8.94 5.46
N SER A 505 7.96 -9.01 4.62
CA SER A 505 8.06 -9.43 3.22
C SER A 505 8.96 -8.49 2.40
N LEU A 506 8.77 -7.17 2.52
CA LEU A 506 9.59 -6.19 1.80
C LEU A 506 11.08 -6.25 2.19
N VAL A 507 11.38 -6.31 3.49
CA VAL A 507 12.78 -6.40 3.97
C VAL A 507 13.40 -7.72 3.54
N ARG A 508 12.65 -8.82 3.60
CA ARG A 508 13.09 -10.14 3.15
C ARG A 508 13.40 -10.16 1.64
N ALA A 509 12.58 -9.52 0.81
CA ALA A 509 12.83 -9.40 -0.63
C ALA A 509 14.16 -8.67 -0.92
N VAL A 510 14.44 -7.57 -0.22
CA VAL A 510 15.72 -6.86 -0.34
C VAL A 510 16.89 -7.73 0.13
N ALA A 511 16.74 -8.41 1.28
CA ALA A 511 17.81 -9.26 1.81
C ALA A 511 18.16 -10.41 0.86
N ARG A 512 17.14 -11.05 0.26
CA ARG A 512 17.30 -12.08 -0.79
C ARG A 512 18.07 -11.52 -1.97
N ALA A 513 17.63 -10.41 -2.56
CA ALA A 513 18.28 -9.87 -3.74
C ALA A 513 19.72 -9.40 -3.50
N VAL A 514 20.02 -8.83 -2.32
CA VAL A 514 21.40 -8.46 -1.96
C VAL A 514 22.26 -9.71 -1.78
N HIS A 515 21.70 -10.79 -1.22
CA HIS A 515 22.39 -12.07 -1.10
C HIS A 515 22.71 -12.66 -2.48
N ASP A 516 21.73 -12.70 -3.38
CA ASP A 516 21.83 -13.26 -4.72
C ASP A 516 22.74 -12.44 -5.66
N ALA A 517 22.90 -11.14 -5.39
CA ALA A 517 23.88 -10.29 -6.06
C ALA A 517 25.35 -10.63 -5.71
N GLY A 518 25.57 -11.49 -4.71
CA GLY A 518 26.88 -12.01 -4.31
C GLY A 518 27.71 -11.08 -3.41
N PRO A 519 28.94 -11.48 -3.03
CA PRO A 519 29.75 -10.78 -2.02
C PRO A 519 30.36 -9.44 -2.48
N GLY A 520 30.35 -9.16 -3.78
CA GLY A 520 30.78 -7.89 -4.37
C GLY A 520 29.65 -7.23 -5.15
N PRO A 521 28.50 -6.90 -4.51
CA PRO A 521 27.32 -6.50 -5.25
C PRO A 521 27.52 -5.14 -5.91
N THR A 522 26.90 -4.96 -7.07
CA THR A 522 26.71 -3.66 -7.72
C THR A 522 25.24 -3.29 -7.65
N ARG A 523 24.90 -2.01 -7.84
CA ARG A 523 23.49 -1.58 -7.93
C ARG A 523 22.75 -2.35 -9.02
N LEU A 524 23.39 -2.53 -10.19
CA LEU A 524 22.81 -3.33 -11.29
C LEU A 524 22.62 -4.80 -10.89
N GLY A 525 23.57 -5.40 -10.18
CA GLY A 525 23.47 -6.78 -9.71
C GLY A 525 22.27 -6.97 -8.77
N ILE A 526 22.08 -6.05 -7.83
CA ILE A 526 20.93 -6.05 -6.90
C ILE A 526 19.62 -5.85 -7.68
N GLN A 527 19.61 -4.95 -8.67
CA GLN A 527 18.42 -4.70 -9.51
C GLN A 527 18.01 -5.95 -10.30
N VAL A 528 18.99 -6.62 -10.92
CA VAL A 528 18.75 -7.87 -11.65
C VAL A 528 18.27 -8.96 -10.71
N ALA A 529 18.85 -9.07 -9.52
CA ALA A 529 18.42 -10.04 -8.50
C ALA A 529 17.00 -9.76 -8.00
N LEU A 530 16.65 -8.49 -7.75
CA LEU A 530 15.29 -8.08 -7.37
C LEU A 530 14.26 -8.45 -8.45
N ALA A 531 14.57 -8.15 -9.71
CA ALA A 531 13.72 -8.49 -10.85
C ALA A 531 13.64 -10.01 -11.12
N ALA A 532 14.51 -10.81 -10.51
CA ALA A 532 14.60 -12.25 -10.71
C ALA A 532 14.37 -13.04 -9.41
N LEU A 533 13.75 -12.44 -8.38
CA LEU A 533 13.47 -13.12 -7.11
C LEU A 533 12.56 -14.35 -7.29
N GLY A 534 11.78 -14.40 -8.36
CA GLY A 534 10.73 -15.39 -8.55
C GLY A 534 9.62 -15.17 -7.52
N SER A 535 9.23 -16.24 -6.84
CA SER A 535 8.16 -16.26 -5.83
C SER A 535 8.54 -15.49 -4.56
N MET A 536 7.54 -14.83 -3.98
CA MET A 536 7.68 -14.00 -2.79
C MET A 536 6.67 -14.42 -1.73
N ASP A 537 7.14 -14.63 -0.50
CA ASP A 537 6.22 -14.82 0.62
C ASP A 537 5.56 -13.47 0.93
N VAL A 538 4.23 -13.41 0.81
CA VAL A 538 3.40 -12.26 1.20
C VAL A 538 2.40 -12.70 2.27
N SER A 539 1.68 -11.76 2.87
CA SER A 539 0.67 -12.04 3.91
C SER A 539 -0.33 -13.12 3.47
N ASP A 540 -0.65 -14.05 4.39
CA ASP A 540 -1.46 -15.24 4.15
C ASP A 540 -0.87 -16.18 3.08
N MET A 541 0.43 -16.06 2.76
CA MET A 541 1.17 -16.89 1.80
C MET A 541 0.47 -17.01 0.44
N ARG A 542 -0.12 -15.91 -0.02
CA ARG A 542 -0.79 -15.83 -1.32
C ARG A 542 0.21 -15.95 -2.48
N PRO A 543 -0.19 -16.53 -3.63
CA PRO A 543 0.61 -16.47 -4.84
C PRO A 543 1.01 -15.03 -5.16
N ALA A 544 2.32 -14.79 -5.21
CA ALA A 544 2.94 -13.51 -5.48
C ALA A 544 4.33 -13.72 -6.10
N THR A 545 4.60 -13.06 -7.22
CA THR A 545 5.88 -13.14 -7.92
C THR A 545 6.41 -11.75 -8.29
N SER A 546 7.73 -11.65 -8.38
CA SER A 546 8.45 -10.38 -8.58
C SER A 546 8.41 -9.81 -10.01
N TYR A 547 8.11 -10.63 -11.03
CA TYR A 547 8.29 -10.23 -12.45
C TYR A 547 7.12 -10.54 -13.38
N ASP A 548 6.48 -11.70 -13.24
CA ASP A 548 5.33 -12.12 -14.06
C ASP A 548 3.97 -11.78 -13.43
N GLY A 549 3.96 -11.19 -12.23
CA GLY A 549 2.76 -10.58 -11.67
C GLY A 549 1.66 -11.58 -11.34
N HIS A 550 2.02 -12.84 -11.02
CA HIS A 550 1.11 -13.82 -10.44
C HIS A 550 0.71 -13.36 -9.05
N LEU A 551 -0.21 -12.41 -9.01
CA LEU A 551 -0.86 -11.89 -7.83
C LEU A 551 -2.21 -12.58 -7.70
N SER A 552 -2.78 -12.54 -6.50
CA SER A 552 -4.14 -13.04 -6.29
C SER A 552 -5.04 -11.94 -5.75
N VAL A 553 -6.31 -12.00 -6.12
CA VAL A 553 -7.37 -11.12 -5.61
C VAL A 553 -8.43 -11.97 -4.94
N GLN A 554 -9.04 -11.41 -3.91
CA GLN A 554 -10.12 -12.04 -3.18
C GLN A 554 -11.30 -11.09 -3.09
N LEU A 555 -12.50 -11.61 -3.29
CA LEU A 555 -13.70 -10.82 -3.08
C LEU A 555 -14.08 -10.80 -1.62
N ARG A 556 -14.43 -9.60 -1.16
CA ARG A 556 -14.92 -9.33 0.18
C ARG A 556 -16.27 -8.62 0.13
N ARG A 557 -17.01 -8.77 1.22
CA ARG A 557 -18.20 -7.99 1.51
C ARG A 557 -17.95 -7.16 2.76
N TYR A 558 -18.28 -5.89 2.71
CA TYR A 558 -18.33 -5.05 3.91
C TYR A 558 -19.60 -5.38 4.71
N GLU A 559 -19.45 -5.59 6.02
CA GLU A 559 -20.53 -5.86 6.96
C GLU A 559 -20.54 -4.81 8.07
N TYR A 560 -21.73 -4.33 8.37
CA TYR A 560 -22.00 -3.49 9.53
C TYR A 560 -23.38 -3.82 10.12
N PRO A 561 -23.48 -4.15 11.42
CA PRO A 561 -22.38 -4.60 12.26
C PRO A 561 -21.78 -5.92 11.74
N CYS A 562 -20.54 -6.23 12.13
CA CYS A 562 -19.81 -7.42 11.74
C CYS A 562 -20.46 -8.65 12.35
N LEU A 563 -20.84 -9.62 11.51
CA LEU A 563 -21.54 -10.83 11.98
C LEU A 563 -20.56 -11.98 12.27
N HIS A 564 -19.33 -11.87 11.81
CA HIS A 564 -18.33 -12.94 11.78
C HIS A 564 -17.17 -12.73 12.77
N GLY A 565 -17.42 -12.00 13.86
CA GLY A 565 -16.43 -11.73 14.90
C GLY A 565 -16.37 -10.25 15.29
N PRO A 566 -15.30 -9.81 15.97
CA PRO A 566 -15.14 -8.40 16.30
C PRO A 566 -15.04 -7.56 15.02
N GLY A 567 -15.74 -6.42 15.04
CA GLY A 567 -15.53 -5.36 14.07
C GLY A 567 -14.15 -4.72 14.23
N PHE A 568 -13.77 -3.93 13.24
CA PHE A 568 -12.55 -3.17 13.25
C PHE A 568 -12.78 -1.79 13.86
N GLY A 569 -11.90 -1.41 14.78
CA GLY A 569 -11.87 -0.05 15.31
C GLY A 569 -12.75 0.13 16.54
N ASP A 570 -13.35 1.32 16.67
CA ASP A 570 -14.35 1.63 17.70
C ASP A 570 -15.78 1.32 17.21
N THR A 571 -15.90 0.89 15.96
CA THR A 571 -17.14 0.49 15.31
C THR A 571 -17.17 -1.01 15.03
N ASP A 572 -18.38 -1.52 14.82
CA ASP A 572 -18.59 -2.91 14.47
C ASP A 572 -18.41 -3.18 12.96
N GLY A 573 -17.75 -2.32 12.17
CA GLY A 573 -17.58 -2.53 10.73
C GLY A 573 -16.48 -3.54 10.39
N CYS A 574 -16.64 -4.38 9.37
CA CYS A 574 -15.58 -5.31 8.94
C CYS A 574 -15.68 -5.74 7.48
N LEU A 575 -14.58 -6.24 6.93
CA LEU A 575 -14.53 -6.97 5.69
C LEU A 575 -14.51 -8.48 5.94
N VAL A 576 -15.41 -9.17 5.23
CA VAL A 576 -15.54 -10.62 5.27
C VAL A 576 -15.24 -11.19 3.88
N PRO A 577 -14.25 -12.09 3.74
CA PRO A 577 -14.04 -12.80 2.49
C PRO A 577 -15.26 -13.65 2.10
N VAL A 578 -15.64 -13.58 0.83
CA VAL A 578 -16.79 -14.32 0.27
C VAL A 578 -16.41 -15.14 -0.96
N SER A 579 -15.11 -15.25 -1.23
CA SER A 579 -14.52 -16.17 -2.20
C SER A 579 -13.15 -16.63 -1.73
N ASP A 580 -12.64 -17.72 -2.28
CA ASP A 580 -11.22 -18.05 -2.19
C ASP A 580 -10.39 -17.01 -2.98
N PRO A 581 -9.13 -16.72 -2.61
CA PRO A 581 -8.27 -15.87 -3.40
C PRO A 581 -7.97 -16.55 -4.75
N GLN A 582 -8.17 -15.81 -5.83
CA GLN A 582 -7.99 -16.26 -7.21
C GLN A 582 -6.78 -15.59 -7.82
N PRO A 583 -5.94 -16.30 -8.59
CA PRO A 583 -4.86 -15.68 -9.34
C PRO A 583 -5.43 -14.68 -10.36
N LEU A 584 -4.66 -13.62 -10.61
CA LEU A 584 -4.86 -12.74 -11.75
C LEU A 584 -4.04 -13.29 -12.92
N ASP A 585 -4.73 -13.58 -14.03
CA ASP A 585 -4.14 -14.01 -15.30
C ASP A 585 -3.79 -12.83 -16.22
#